data_AF-A0A1X1HQQ8-F1
#
_entry.id   AF-A0A1X1HQQ8-F1
#
_cell.length_a   1.000
_cell.length_b   1.000
_cell.length_c   1.000
_cell.angle_alpha   90.00
_cell.angle_beta   90.00
_cell.angle_gamma   90.00
#
_symmetry.space_group_name_H-M   'P 1'
#
loop_
_entity.id
_entity.type
_entity.pdbx_description
1 polymer ?
#
loop_
_entity_poly.entity_id
_entity_poly.type
_entity_poly.pdbx_seq_one_letter_code
_entity_poly.pdbx_strand_id
1 'polypeptide(L)'
;MEATQTTIQGRLIGASEVKDFTSGLSTGQTNLTIGVRTSDGRFSQTNIKADIVNVSDFTTLFDEKVEIILENVSINAYTNGNRAALSVKAKSAFIELV
;
A
#
# COMPACT_ATOMS: atom_id res chain seq x y z
N MET A 1 13.83 -9.00 -7.72
CA MET A 1 14.38 -7.71 -8.20
C MET A 1 14.49 -6.83 -6.99
N GLU A 2 15.64 -6.21 -6.75
CA GLU A 2 15.85 -5.34 -5.60
C GLU A 2 15.91 -3.89 -6.09
N ALA A 3 15.23 -2.98 -5.41
CA ALA A 3 15.27 -1.56 -5.67
C ALA A 3 15.60 -0.81 -4.38
N THR A 4 16.58 0.09 -4.44
CA THR A 4 16.97 0.90 -3.27
C THR A 4 15.81 1.78 -2.79
N GLN A 5 15.04 2.32 -3.73
CA GLN A 5 13.89 3.16 -3.46
C GLN A 5 12.83 2.98 -4.55
N THR A 6 11.56 3.08 -4.19
CA THR A 6 10.43 3.14 -5.15
C THR A 6 9.37 4.07 -4.58
N THR A 7 8.80 4.94 -5.42
CA THR A 7 7.74 5.86 -4.99
C THR A 7 6.39 5.48 -5.59
N ILE A 8 5.32 5.68 -4.82
CA ILE A 8 3.94 5.46 -5.23
C ILE A 8 3.17 6.74 -4.93
N GLN A 9 2.62 7.38 -5.95
CA GLN A 9 1.80 8.57 -5.80
C GLN A 9 0.32 8.25 -6.02
N GLY A 10 -0.53 8.89 -5.22
CA GLY A 10 -1.98 8.83 -5.42
C GLY A 10 -2.74 9.49 -4.29
N ARG A 11 -4.05 9.35 -4.30
CA ARG A 11 -4.91 9.84 -3.24
C ARG A 11 -5.10 8.75 -2.19
N LEU A 12 -4.92 9.06 -0.92
CA LEU A 12 -5.24 8.13 0.14
C LEU A 12 -6.76 8.09 0.32
N ILE A 13 -7.38 6.97 -0.04
CA ILE A 13 -8.84 6.81 -0.06
C ILE A 13 -9.36 5.94 1.07
N GLY A 14 -8.49 5.29 1.83
CA GLY A 14 -8.90 4.54 3.01
C GLY A 14 -7.75 3.88 3.76
N ALA A 15 -7.99 3.64 5.04
CA ALA A 15 -7.15 2.83 5.91
C ALA A 15 -8.05 1.88 6.72
N SER A 16 -7.67 0.61 6.83
CA SER A 16 -8.45 -0.41 7.54
C SER A 16 -7.55 -1.44 8.21
N GLU A 17 -7.91 -1.90 9.40
CA GLU A 17 -7.20 -3.01 10.04
C GLU A 17 -7.34 -4.31 9.23
N VAL A 18 -6.23 -5.03 9.10
CA VAL A 18 -6.21 -6.36 8.47
C VAL A 18 -6.56 -7.40 9.52
N LYS A 19 -7.62 -8.18 9.26
CA LYS A 19 -8.03 -9.30 10.10
C LYS A 19 -7.64 -10.62 9.45
N ASP A 20 -7.23 -11.57 10.27
CA ASP A 20 -7.06 -12.95 9.83
C ASP A 20 -8.44 -13.55 9.54
N PHE A 21 -8.58 -14.13 8.35
CA PHE A 21 -9.83 -14.72 7.88
C PHE A 21 -10.24 -15.94 8.70
N THR A 22 -9.29 -16.71 9.22
CA THR A 22 -9.57 -17.97 9.95
C THR A 22 -9.90 -17.71 11.42
N SER A 23 -9.19 -16.78 12.07
CA SER A 23 -9.38 -16.50 13.50
C SER A 23 -10.25 -15.27 13.78
N GLY A 24 -10.48 -14.39 12.80
CA GLY A 24 -11.18 -13.11 12.96
C GLY A 24 -10.41 -12.07 13.79
N LEU A 25 -9.20 -12.42 14.26
CA LEU A 25 -8.36 -11.55 15.07
C LEU A 25 -7.65 -10.50 14.21
N SER A 26 -7.40 -9.32 14.80
CA SER A 26 -6.60 -8.29 14.15
C SER A 26 -5.16 -8.76 14.07
N THR A 27 -4.58 -8.66 12.87
CA THR A 27 -3.19 -9.09 12.60
C THR A 27 -2.16 -8.05 13.07
N GLY A 28 -2.60 -6.88 13.56
CA GLY A 28 -1.73 -5.76 13.88
C GLY A 28 -1.21 -5.01 12.64
N GLN A 29 -1.68 -5.37 11.46
CA GLN A 29 -1.36 -4.69 10.20
C GLN A 29 -2.50 -3.74 9.80
N THR A 30 -2.14 -2.60 9.21
CA THR A 30 -3.09 -1.67 8.61
C THR A 30 -2.97 -1.73 7.10
N ASN A 31 -4.10 -1.92 6.42
CA ASN A 31 -4.22 -1.84 4.98
C ASN A 31 -4.54 -0.40 4.57
N LEU A 32 -3.60 0.24 3.87
CA LEU A 32 -3.75 1.54 3.24
C LEU A 32 -4.18 1.35 1.79
N THR A 33 -5.14 2.15 1.37
CA THR A 33 -5.68 2.11 0.02
C THR A 33 -5.39 3.43 -0.68
N ILE A 34 -4.63 3.34 -1.78
CA ILE A 34 -4.28 4.48 -2.60
C ILE A 34 -4.99 4.35 -3.95
N GLY A 35 -5.74 5.39 -4.31
CA GLY A 35 -6.39 5.51 -5.60
C GLY A 35 -5.63 6.47 -6.51
N VAL A 36 -5.38 6.07 -7.76
CA VAL A 36 -4.82 6.93 -8.80
C VAL A 36 -5.64 6.81 -10.07
N ARG A 37 -5.90 7.94 -10.74
CA ARG A 37 -6.41 7.94 -12.11
C ARG A 37 -5.22 7.90 -13.05
N THR A 38 -5.11 6.83 -13.82
CA THR A 38 -4.08 6.70 -14.85
C THR A 38 -4.37 7.66 -16.01
N SER A 39 -3.35 7.96 -16.82
CA SER A 39 -3.45 8.90 -17.94
C SER A 39 -4.47 8.48 -19.01
N ASP A 40 -4.79 7.18 -19.10
CA ASP A 40 -5.85 6.61 -19.94
C ASP A 40 -7.26 6.73 -19.32
N GLY A 41 -7.39 7.41 -18.17
CA GLY A 41 -8.65 7.67 -17.47
C GLY A 41 -9.14 6.52 -16.59
N ARG A 42 -8.44 5.38 -16.55
CA ARG A 42 -8.79 4.26 -15.68
C ARG A 42 -8.48 4.57 -14.22
N PHE A 43 -9.25 3.98 -13.32
CA PHE A 43 -8.98 4.05 -11.89
C PHE A 43 -8.17 2.82 -11.48
N SER A 44 -7.00 3.06 -10.89
CA SER A 44 -6.14 2.02 -10.33
C SER A 44 -6.10 2.17 -8.81
N GLN A 45 -6.24 1.05 -8.11
CA GLN A 45 -6.17 0.98 -6.66
C GLN A 45 -4.97 0.13 -6.24
N THR A 46 -4.14 0.69 -5.38
CA THR A 46 -3.00 -0.01 -4.76
C THR A 46 -3.29 -0.19 -3.28
N ASN A 47 -3.29 -1.44 -2.83
CA ASN A 47 -3.45 -1.80 -1.42
C ASN A 47 -2.07 -2.09 -0.82
N ILE A 48 -1.74 -1.42 0.28
CA ILE A 48 -0.45 -1.53 0.96
C ILE A 48 -0.73 -1.99 2.39
N LYS A 49 -0.13 -3.11 2.78
CA LYS A 49 -0.16 -3.58 4.17
C LYS A 49 1.06 -3.03 4.89
N ALA A 50 0.82 -2.26 5.93
CA ALA A 50 1.84 -1.69 6.78
C ALA A 50 1.77 -2.30 8.19
N ASP A 51 2.93 -2.64 8.73
CA ASP A 51 3.07 -3.20 10.08
C ASP A 51 3.28 -2.07 11.11
N ILE A 52 2.78 -2.26 12.35
CA ILE A 52 3.06 -1.39 13.51
C ILE A 52 2.56 0.06 13.31
N VAL A 53 1.50 0.25 12.52
CA VAL A 53 0.86 1.55 12.32
C VAL A 53 -0.64 1.42 12.53
N ASN A 54 -1.26 2.44 13.13
CA ASN A 54 -2.70 2.45 13.40
C ASN A 54 -3.44 3.20 12.30
N VAL A 55 -4.71 2.84 12.08
CA VAL A 55 -5.59 3.56 11.15
C VAL A 55 -5.69 5.05 11.50
N SER A 56 -5.70 5.38 12.80
CA SER A 56 -5.75 6.76 13.31
C SER A 56 -4.66 7.66 12.74
N ASP A 57 -3.47 7.09 12.51
CA ASP A 57 -2.27 7.82 12.09
C ASP A 57 -2.41 8.39 10.67
N PHE A 58 -3.37 7.87 9.90
CA PHE A 58 -3.60 8.24 8.50
C PHE A 58 -4.91 9.02 8.28
N THR A 59 -5.73 9.19 9.32
CA THR A 59 -7.05 9.83 9.20
C THR A 59 -7.00 11.26 8.69
N THR A 60 -5.94 12.00 9.01
CA THR A 60 -5.71 13.38 8.55
C THR A 60 -5.24 13.46 7.10
N LEU A 61 -4.83 12.33 6.50
CA LEU A 61 -4.33 12.24 5.13
C LEU A 61 -5.40 11.73 4.16
N PHE A 62 -6.62 11.46 4.63
CA PHE A 62 -7.72 11.03 3.76
C PHE A 62 -8.08 12.12 2.75
N ASP A 63 -8.36 11.70 1.53
CA ASP A 63 -8.61 12.55 0.35
C ASP A 63 -7.44 13.43 -0.11
N GLU A 64 -6.33 13.43 0.63
CA GLU A 64 -5.12 14.14 0.25
C GLU A 64 -4.30 13.37 -0.78
N LYS A 65 -3.58 14.13 -1.61
CA LYS A 65 -2.58 13.57 -2.51
C LYS A 65 -1.32 13.27 -1.69
N VAL A 66 -0.94 12.00 -1.69
CA VAL A 66 0.22 11.51 -0.95
C VAL A 66 1.23 10.87 -1.88
N GLU A 67 2.49 10.97 -1.51
CA GLU A 67 3.57 10.17 -2.04
C GLU A 67 4.06 9.21 -0.97
N ILE A 68 4.12 7.93 -1.32
CA ILE A 68 4.69 6.88 -0.48
C ILE A 68 6.05 6.49 -1.02
N ILE A 69 7.08 6.74 -0.23
CA ILE A 69 8.46 6.41 -0.54
C ILE A 69 8.79 5.11 0.19
N LEU A 70 9.03 4.06 -0.59
CA LEU A 70 9.43 2.74 -0.10
C LEU A 70 10.95 2.60 -0.24
N GLU A 71 11.63 2.18 0.82
CA GLU A 71 13.08 1.96 0.81
C GLU A 71 13.45 0.50 1.03
N ASN A 72 14.56 0.08 0.41
CA ASN A 72 15.06 -1.30 0.41
C ASN A 72 13.96 -2.30 0.04
N VAL A 73 13.53 -2.19 -1.21
CA VAL A 73 12.35 -2.87 -1.75
C VAL A 73 12.77 -4.15 -2.45
N SER A 74 12.22 -5.27 -1.98
CA SER A 74 12.27 -6.56 -2.68
C SER A 74 10.99 -6.77 -3.46
N ILE A 75 11.14 -7.03 -4.76
CA ILE A 75 10.03 -7.25 -5.69
C ILE A 75 10.13 -8.68 -6.21
N ASN A 76 9.11 -9.47 -5.88
CA ASN A 76 8.99 -10.87 -6.24
C ASN A 76 7.77 -11.08 -7.14
N ALA A 77 8.01 -11.55 -8.36
CA ALA A 77 6.95 -11.95 -9.26
C ALA A 77 6.47 -13.36 -8.90
N TYR A 78 5.16 -13.57 -8.90
CA TYR A 78 4.54 -14.88 -8.69
C TYR A 78 3.27 -14.99 -9.51
N THR A 79 2.86 -16.22 -9.80
CA THR A 79 1.59 -16.50 -10.47
C THR A 79 0.53 -16.73 -9.40
N ASN A 80 -0.60 -16.01 -9.50
CA ASN A 80 -1.77 -16.24 -8.67
C ASN A 80 -2.94 -16.67 -9.58
N GLY A 81 -3.18 -17.98 -9.64
CA GLY A 81 -4.08 -18.58 -10.62
C GLY A 81 -3.64 -18.25 -12.06
N ASN A 82 -4.54 -17.67 -12.85
CA ASN A 82 -4.27 -17.27 -14.24
C ASN A 82 -3.73 -15.84 -14.39
N ARG A 83 -3.21 -15.23 -13.31
CA ARG A 83 -2.72 -13.84 -13.31
C ARG A 83 -1.26 -13.78 -12.86
N ALA A 84 -0.47 -12.97 -13.55
CA ALA A 84 0.82 -12.54 -13.02
C ALA A 84 0.58 -11.53 -11.90
N ALA A 85 1.26 -11.72 -10.77
CA ALA A 85 1.21 -10.86 -9.60
C ALA A 85 2.62 -10.45 -9.20
N LEU A 86 2.73 -9.27 -8.59
CA LEU A 86 3.97 -8.73 -8.06
C LEU A 86 3.79 -8.49 -6.56
N SER A 87 4.63 -9.12 -5.75
CA SER A 87 4.74 -8.87 -4.32
C SER A 87 5.87 -7.87 -4.10
N VAL A 88 5.54 -6.70 -3.57
CA VAL A 88 6.48 -5.63 -3.22
C VAL A 88 6.60 -5.59 -1.70
N LYS A 89 7.79 -5.82 -1.15
CA LYS A 89 8.08 -5.70 0.29
C LYS A 89 9.19 -4.69 0.50
N ALA A 90 8.97 -3.73 1.39
CA ALA A 90 9.94 -2.69 1.72
C ALA A 90 10.39 -2.81 3.17
N LYS A 91 11.61 -2.35 3.49
CA LYS A 91 12.10 -2.30 4.87
C LYS A 91 11.52 -1.11 5.64
N SER A 92 11.35 0.01 4.96
CA SER A 92 10.79 1.25 5.50
C SER A 92 9.89 1.91 4.47
N ALA A 93 8.91 2.67 4.97
CA ALA A 93 8.01 3.47 4.16
C ALA A 93 7.81 4.84 4.81
N PHE A 94 7.82 5.90 3.99
CA PHE A 94 7.50 7.26 4.39
C PHE A 94 6.33 7.77 3.57
N ILE A 95 5.44 8.54 4.18
CA ILE A 95 4.30 9.16 3.51
C ILE A 95 4.44 10.67 3.62
N GLU A 96 4.42 11.35 2.48
CA GLU A 96 4.53 12.80 2.37
C GLU A 96 3.31 13.37 1.63
N LEU A 97 2.89 14.59 2.01
CA LEU A 97 1.85 15.34 1.31
C LEU A 97 2.46 16.04 0.09
N VAL A 98 1.76 16.01 -1.05
CA VAL A 98 2.23 16.57 -2.34
C VAL A 98 1.24 17.54 -2.96
#